data_AF-A0A2D8L9M7-F1
#
_entry.id   AF-A0A2D8L9M7-F1
#
_cell.length_a   1.000
_cell.length_b   1.000
_cell.length_c   1.000
_cell.angle_alpha   90.00
_cell.angle_beta   90.00
_cell.angle_gamma   90.00
#
_symmetry.space_group_name_H-M   'P 1'
#
loop_
_entity.id
_entity.type
_entity.pdbx_description
1 polymer ?
#
loop_
_entity_poly.entity_id
_entity_poly.type
_entity_poly.pdbx_seq_one_letter_code
_entity_poly.pdbx_strand_id
1 'polypeptide(L)'
;MKIMLLGLGLALPYSIGESEDRSAAQLLLNPEHSRCCGIYHRISDKGPDQPTTPPPASETPRDRLCVRNSDSTRYFFAVETIEGGRHTEYLSPGEELCTSGNPGATGTVSVFESPDVLEGCSRRIPIGQREEMLRYVDFDRCFWTSNT
;
A
#
# COMPACT_ATOMS: atom_id res chain seq x y z
N MET A 1 -13.34 57.32 1.29
CA MET A 1 -14.71 56.75 1.33
C MET A 1 -14.61 55.32 1.82
N LYS A 2 -15.53 54.95 2.72
CA LYS A 2 -15.49 53.80 3.63
C LYS A 2 -16.70 52.93 3.27
N ILE A 3 -16.52 51.68 2.86
CA ILE A 3 -17.60 50.68 2.83
C ILE A 3 -17.03 49.39 3.39
N MET A 4 -17.38 49.16 4.66
CA MET A 4 -17.36 47.84 5.27
C MET A 4 -18.52 47.04 4.69
N LEU A 5 -18.29 45.78 4.32
CA LEU A 5 -19.34 44.78 4.17
C LEU A 5 -18.95 43.60 5.05
N LEU A 6 -19.50 43.62 6.27
CA LEU A 6 -19.58 42.49 7.19
C LEU A 6 -20.65 41.54 6.67
N GLY A 7 -20.22 40.39 6.14
CA GLY A 7 -21.11 39.27 5.82
C GLY A 7 -21.13 38.29 6.98
N LEU A 8 -22.13 38.41 7.86
CA LEU A 8 -22.54 37.33 8.76
C LEU A 8 -23.25 36.26 7.94
N GLY A 9 -22.71 35.05 7.90
CA GLY A 9 -23.28 33.88 7.22
C GLY A 9 -23.36 32.68 8.17
N LEU A 10 -24.44 32.66 8.95
CA LEU A 10 -25.24 31.52 9.41
C LEU A 10 -24.55 30.17 9.66
N ALA A 11 -24.54 29.79 10.94
CA ALA A 11 -24.33 28.42 11.42
C ALA A 11 -25.50 27.50 10.98
N LEU A 12 -25.17 26.29 10.52
CA LEU A 12 -26.09 25.17 10.36
C LEU A 12 -25.85 24.15 11.49
N PRO A 13 -26.87 23.74 12.25
CA PRO A 13 -26.84 22.52 13.04
C PRO A 13 -27.52 21.36 12.27
N TYR A 14 -27.45 20.14 12.84
CA TYR A 14 -28.08 18.87 12.39
C TYR A 14 -27.30 18.08 11.31
N SER A 15 -27.08 16.77 11.40
CA SER A 15 -27.78 15.70 12.13
C SER A 15 -26.81 14.63 12.66
N ILE A 16 -27.11 14.13 13.86
CA ILE A 16 -26.56 12.90 14.43
C ILE A 16 -27.43 11.76 13.88
N GLY A 17 -26.81 10.80 13.20
CA GLY A 17 -27.47 9.57 12.74
C GLY A 17 -27.07 8.42 13.65
N GLU A 18 -27.91 8.14 14.65
CA GLU A 18 -27.92 6.87 15.37
C GLU A 18 -28.48 5.78 14.42
N SER A 19 -27.76 4.66 14.33
CA SER A 19 -28.22 3.43 13.67
C SER A 19 -27.80 2.26 14.56
N GLU A 20 -28.55 2.08 15.63
CA GLU A 20 -28.56 0.84 16.39
C GLU A 20 -29.27 -0.28 15.62
N ASP A 21 -28.77 -1.48 15.88
CA ASP A 21 -29.50 -2.74 15.91
C ASP A 21 -29.95 -3.39 14.61
N ARG A 22 -29.24 -4.47 14.26
CA ARG A 22 -29.85 -5.71 13.75
C ARG A 22 -28.97 -6.91 14.05
N SER A 23 -29.25 -7.49 15.21
CA SER A 23 -29.62 -8.90 15.38
C SER A 23 -28.65 -9.98 14.87
N ALA A 24 -28.13 -10.70 15.87
CA ALA A 24 -27.63 -12.05 15.78
C ALA A 24 -28.54 -12.99 14.98
N ALA A 25 -27.93 -13.83 14.16
CA ALA A 25 -28.46 -15.12 13.75
C ALA A 25 -27.30 -16.14 13.72
N GLN A 26 -27.26 -16.95 14.78
CA GLN A 26 -26.68 -18.29 14.82
C GLN A 26 -27.27 -19.18 13.72
N LEU A 27 -26.51 -20.22 13.34
CA LEU A 27 -26.87 -21.51 12.68
C LEU A 27 -25.81 -21.79 11.59
N LEU A 28 -25.07 -22.89 11.48
CA LEU A 28 -24.98 -24.16 12.19
C LEU A 28 -23.59 -24.74 11.87
N LEU A 29 -22.99 -25.38 12.86
CA LEU A 29 -21.88 -26.31 12.72
C LEU A 29 -22.39 -27.57 11.98
N ASN A 30 -21.71 -27.97 10.91
CA ASN A 30 -21.86 -29.29 10.31
C ASN A 30 -20.50 -30.01 10.33
N PRO A 31 -20.22 -30.87 11.32
CA PRO A 31 -19.29 -31.97 11.16
C PRO A 31 -20.06 -33.17 10.57
N GLU A 32 -19.35 -34.12 9.97
CA GLU A 32 -19.84 -35.42 9.46
C GLU A 32 -20.09 -35.53 7.94
N HIS A 33 -18.99 -35.75 7.21
CA HIS A 33 -18.84 -36.81 6.18
C HIS A 33 -17.31 -37.01 6.04
N SER A 34 -16.66 -37.90 6.79
CA SER A 34 -16.69 -39.37 6.69
C SER A 34 -16.23 -39.91 5.32
N ARG A 35 -14.98 -40.39 5.34
CA ARG A 35 -14.40 -41.54 4.59
C ARG A 35 -14.08 -41.32 3.11
N CYS A 36 -12.79 -41.36 2.72
CA CYS A 36 -11.85 -42.50 2.62
C CYS A 36 -12.03 -43.34 1.35
N CYS A 37 -10.91 -43.45 0.61
CA CYS A 37 -10.54 -44.39 -0.46
C CYS A 37 -10.95 -44.10 -1.91
N GLY A 38 -9.90 -44.04 -2.76
CA GLY A 38 -9.92 -43.93 -4.22
C GLY A 38 -8.79 -43.00 -4.67
N ILE A 39 -7.50 -43.32 -4.48
CA ILE A 39 -6.69 -44.22 -5.33
C ILE A 39 -6.91 -43.99 -6.84
N TYR A 40 -5.86 -43.44 -7.46
CA TYR A 40 -5.57 -43.19 -8.87
C TYR A 40 -6.44 -42.17 -9.61
N HIS A 41 -5.89 -40.97 -9.84
CA HIS A 41 -5.60 -40.56 -11.22
C HIS A 41 -4.55 -39.45 -11.31
N ARG A 42 -3.42 -39.83 -11.94
CA ARG A 42 -2.54 -39.03 -12.80
C ARG A 42 -1.91 -37.79 -12.14
N ILE A 43 -0.75 -38.02 -11.53
CA ILE A 43 0.33 -37.04 -11.44
C ILE A 43 0.55 -36.52 -12.86
N SER A 44 0.07 -35.30 -13.14
CA SER A 44 0.57 -34.54 -14.27
C SER A 44 2.01 -34.20 -13.95
N ASP A 45 2.91 -34.71 -14.78
CA ASP A 45 4.30 -34.31 -14.90
C ASP A 45 4.37 -32.77 -14.99
N LYS A 46 4.47 -32.08 -13.85
CA LYS A 46 5.16 -30.79 -13.81
C LYS A 46 6.64 -31.16 -13.83
N GLY A 47 7.31 -30.78 -14.92
CA GLY A 47 8.76 -30.88 -15.06
C GLY A 47 9.47 -30.30 -13.84
N PRO A 48 10.77 -30.60 -13.67
CA PRO A 48 11.50 -30.28 -12.45
C PRO A 48 11.22 -28.83 -12.08
N ASP A 49 10.74 -28.64 -10.84
CA ASP A 49 10.66 -27.35 -10.19
C ASP A 49 11.96 -26.62 -10.50
N GLN A 50 11.93 -25.71 -11.48
CA GLN A 50 12.95 -24.70 -11.55
C GLN A 50 12.81 -24.00 -10.21
N PRO A 51 13.87 -23.98 -9.38
CA PRO A 51 13.92 -23.03 -8.29
C PRO A 51 13.55 -21.71 -8.97
N THR A 52 12.42 -21.12 -8.59
CA THR A 52 12.08 -19.77 -9.03
C THR A 52 13.08 -18.89 -8.31
N THR A 53 14.31 -18.87 -8.82
CA THR A 53 15.33 -17.91 -8.47
C THR A 53 14.62 -16.58 -8.68
N PRO A 54 14.39 -15.81 -7.61
CA PRO A 54 13.78 -14.50 -7.75
C PRO A 54 14.55 -13.77 -8.85
N PRO A 55 13.88 -13.14 -9.83
CA PRO A 55 14.59 -12.39 -10.85
C PRO A 55 15.59 -11.48 -10.15
N PRO A 56 16.84 -11.38 -10.67
CA PRO A 56 17.85 -10.51 -10.06
C PRO A 56 17.21 -9.15 -9.87
N ALA A 57 17.49 -8.50 -8.73
CA ALA A 57 16.94 -7.19 -8.42
C ALA A 57 17.14 -6.27 -9.62
N SER A 58 16.07 -6.03 -10.39
CA SER A 58 16.14 -5.18 -11.57
C SER A 58 16.62 -3.82 -11.09
N GLU A 59 17.77 -3.39 -11.62
CA GLU A 59 18.34 -2.09 -11.33
C GLU A 59 17.31 -1.02 -11.72
N THR A 60 17.04 -0.10 -10.79
CA THR A 60 16.10 0.98 -11.04
C THR A 60 16.66 1.88 -12.15
N PRO A 61 15.85 2.26 -13.17
CA PRO A 61 16.29 3.23 -14.16
C PRO A 61 16.78 4.52 -13.49
N ARG A 62 17.90 5.08 -13.99
CA ARG A 62 18.59 6.23 -13.36
C ARG A 62 17.74 7.50 -13.23
N ASP A 63 16.69 7.59 -14.02
CA ASP A 63 15.73 8.69 -14.12
C ASP A 63 14.41 8.39 -13.37
N ARG A 64 14.38 7.34 -12.53
CA ARG A 64 13.19 6.96 -11.78
C ARG A 64 13.43 6.88 -10.28
N LEU A 65 12.37 7.23 -9.55
CA LEU A 65 12.21 6.96 -8.14
C LEU A 65 11.20 5.83 -7.99
N CYS A 66 11.56 4.75 -7.31
CA CYS A 66 10.65 3.61 -7.14
C CYS A 66 10.53 3.21 -5.66
N VAL A 67 9.36 2.69 -5.29
CA VAL A 67 9.11 2.06 -4.01
C VAL A 67 8.39 0.73 -4.21
N ARG A 68 8.85 -0.31 -3.51
CA ARG A 68 8.19 -1.63 -3.49
C ARG A 68 7.58 -1.93 -2.13
N ASN A 69 6.39 -2.54 -2.14
CA ASN A 69 5.80 -3.13 -0.94
C ASN A 69 6.36 -4.54 -0.73
N SER A 70 7.26 -4.74 0.23
CA SER A 70 7.77 -6.06 0.62
C SER A 70 7.05 -6.62 1.85
N ASP A 71 6.05 -5.92 2.40
CA ASP A 71 5.16 -6.42 3.44
C ASP A 71 4.11 -7.38 2.81
N SER A 72 3.57 -8.29 3.62
CA SER A 72 2.46 -9.17 3.24
C SER A 72 1.09 -8.49 3.15
N THR A 73 1.00 -7.22 3.57
CA THR A 73 -0.23 -6.43 3.64
C THR A 73 -0.26 -5.38 2.54
N ARG A 74 -1.42 -5.14 1.94
CA ARG A 74 -1.62 -4.06 0.96
C ARG A 74 -1.70 -2.70 1.67
N TYR A 75 -0.96 -1.71 1.19
CA TYR A 75 -0.97 -0.35 1.73
C TYR A 75 -1.08 0.71 0.63
N PHE A 76 -1.36 1.95 1.02
CA PHE A 76 -1.42 3.10 0.11
C PHE A 76 -0.06 3.78 0.06
N PHE A 77 0.53 3.86 -1.14
CA PHE A 77 1.86 4.42 -1.35
C PHE A 77 1.76 5.76 -2.09
N ALA A 78 2.75 6.60 -1.85
CA ALA A 78 3.02 7.78 -2.65
C ALA A 78 4.49 7.84 -3.05
N VAL A 79 4.76 8.31 -4.26
CA VAL A 79 6.09 8.71 -4.71
C VAL A 79 6.02 10.16 -5.19
N GLU A 80 7.00 10.96 -4.80
CA GLU A 80 7.02 12.39 -5.08
C GLU A 80 8.39 12.88 -5.50
N THR A 81 8.43 13.56 -6.64
CA THR A 81 9.60 14.24 -7.18
C THR A 81 9.22 15.66 -7.60
N ILE A 82 10.20 16.55 -7.73
CA ILE A 82 9.96 17.92 -8.18
C ILE A 82 9.42 17.92 -9.62
N GLU A 83 9.93 17.02 -10.46
CA GLU A 83 9.62 16.97 -11.89
C GLU A 83 8.38 16.13 -12.22
N GLY A 84 8.21 14.99 -11.54
CA GLY A 84 7.10 14.07 -11.76
C GLY A 84 5.86 14.41 -10.94
N GLY A 85 5.98 15.29 -9.94
CA GLY A 85 4.92 15.55 -8.98
C GLY A 85 4.67 14.34 -8.09
N ARG A 86 3.45 14.24 -7.56
CA ARG A 86 3.04 13.19 -6.63
C ARG A 86 2.17 12.16 -7.34
N HIS A 87 2.58 10.89 -7.27
CA HIS A 87 1.78 9.75 -7.72
C HIS A 87 1.44 8.87 -6.54
N THR A 88 0.24 8.29 -6.55
CA THR A 88 -0.26 7.48 -5.44
C THR A 88 -0.98 6.24 -5.94
N GLU A 89 -0.80 5.12 -5.26
CA GLU A 89 -1.45 3.85 -5.61
C GLU A 89 -1.49 2.89 -4.42
N TYR A 90 -2.46 1.99 -4.40
CA TYR A 90 -2.45 0.88 -3.45
C TYR A 90 -1.59 -0.27 -3.99
N LEU A 91 -0.50 -0.60 -3.30
CA LEU A 91 0.41 -1.68 -3.69
C LEU A 91 0.18 -2.94 -2.85
N SER A 92 -0.12 -4.04 -3.51
CA SER A 92 -0.14 -5.39 -2.96
C SER A 92 1.28 -5.90 -2.69
N PRO A 93 1.47 -7.03 -1.98
CA PRO A 93 2.79 -7.59 -1.73
C PRO A 93 3.57 -7.85 -3.03
N GLY A 94 4.78 -7.31 -3.10
CA GLY A 94 5.68 -7.38 -4.25
C GLY A 94 5.45 -6.32 -5.32
N GLU A 95 4.35 -5.55 -5.27
CA GLU A 95 4.05 -4.50 -6.25
C GLU A 95 4.91 -3.25 -6.03
N GLU A 96 5.14 -2.49 -7.10
CA GLU A 96 6.05 -1.34 -7.15
C GLU A 96 5.36 -0.13 -7.78
N LEU A 97 5.59 1.05 -7.20
CA LEU A 97 5.19 2.33 -7.75
C LEU A 97 6.44 3.14 -8.10
N CYS A 98 6.48 3.70 -9.30
CA CYS A 98 7.57 4.54 -9.76
C CYS A 98 7.07 5.88 -10.30
N THR A 99 7.91 6.91 -10.21
CA THR A 99 7.77 8.16 -10.96
C THR A 99 9.10 8.58 -11.56
N SER A 100 9.06 9.43 -12.58
CA SER A 100 10.24 10.02 -13.20
C SER A 100 10.82 11.16 -12.34
N GLY A 101 12.11 11.40 -12.48
CA GLY A 101 12.80 12.52 -11.85
C GLY A 101 14.16 12.79 -12.47
N ASN A 102 14.78 13.90 -12.08
CA ASN A 102 16.12 14.23 -12.54
C ASN A 102 17.19 13.35 -11.83
N PRO A 103 18.07 12.64 -12.56
CA PRO A 103 19.13 11.84 -11.95
C PRO A 103 20.00 12.68 -11.00
N GLY A 104 20.31 12.13 -9.82
CA GLY A 104 21.10 12.82 -8.79
C GLY A 104 20.30 13.80 -7.91
N ALA A 105 19.05 14.11 -8.25
CA ALA A 105 18.13 14.76 -7.31
C ALA A 105 17.65 13.77 -6.24
N THR A 106 16.82 14.23 -5.31
CA THR A 106 16.18 13.42 -4.27
C THR A 106 14.68 13.51 -4.40
N GLY A 107 13.99 12.39 -4.23
CA GLY A 107 12.54 12.34 -4.08
C GLY A 107 12.12 11.80 -2.72
N THR A 108 10.82 11.73 -2.51
CA THR A 108 10.22 11.17 -1.29
C THR A 108 9.31 10.03 -1.66
N VAL A 109 9.40 8.94 -0.91
CA VAL A 109 8.43 7.86 -0.92
C VAL A 109 7.68 7.88 0.41
N SER A 110 6.39 7.56 0.40
CA SER A 110 5.56 7.54 1.60
C SER A 110 4.60 6.36 1.59
N VAL A 111 4.27 5.85 2.77
CA VAL A 111 3.27 4.79 2.96
C VAL A 111 2.26 5.22 4.02
N PHE A 112 1.00 4.90 3.75
CA PHE A 112 -0.14 5.17 4.59
C PHE A 112 -0.97 3.89 4.71
N GLU A 113 -1.68 3.75 5.83
CA GLU A 113 -2.66 2.67 6.00
C GLU A 113 -3.78 2.75 4.95
N SER A 114 -4.24 3.97 4.64
CA SER A 114 -5.27 4.26 3.64
C SER A 114 -5.10 5.70 3.10
N PRO A 115 -5.78 6.09 2.01
CA PRO A 115 -5.69 7.44 1.44
C PRO A 115 -6.29 8.53 2.34
N ASP A 116 -7.13 8.17 3.32
CA ASP A 116 -7.78 9.11 4.23
C ASP A 116 -6.93 9.39 5.48
N VAL A 117 -5.87 8.62 5.69
CA VAL A 117 -4.94 8.79 6.81
C VAL A 117 -3.91 9.86 6.46
N LEU A 118 -3.82 10.89 7.30
CA LEU A 118 -2.89 12.01 7.12
C LEU A 118 -1.45 11.66 7.52
N GLU A 119 -1.32 10.75 8.50
CA GLU A 119 -0.06 10.40 9.12
C GLU A 119 0.41 9.03 8.65
N GLY A 120 1.57 9.00 8.00
CA GLY A 120 2.17 7.78 7.48
C GLY A 120 3.62 7.65 7.90
N CYS A 121 4.42 6.98 7.08
CA CYS A 121 5.86 7.00 7.17
C CYS A 121 6.45 7.45 5.84
N SER A 122 7.60 8.13 5.88
CA SER A 122 8.24 8.61 4.65
C SER A 122 9.74 8.35 4.63
N ARG A 123 10.31 8.28 3.42
CA ARG A 123 11.73 8.15 3.21
C ARG A 123 12.17 9.00 2.03
N ARG A 124 13.26 9.75 2.23
CA ARG A 124 13.96 10.45 1.14
C ARG A 124 14.97 9.51 0.51
N ILE A 125 14.90 9.36 -0.80
CA ILE A 125 15.80 8.51 -1.58
C ILE A 125 16.28 9.24 -2.84
N PRO A 126 17.55 9.05 -3.26
CA PRO A 126 18.03 9.60 -4.52
C PRO A 126 17.24 9.07 -5.73
N ILE A 127 17.04 9.92 -6.74
CA ILE A 127 16.54 9.46 -8.04
C ILE A 127 17.57 8.50 -8.66
N GLY A 128 17.07 7.42 -9.28
CA GLY A 128 17.87 6.30 -9.76
C GLY A 128 18.00 5.16 -8.74
N GLN A 129 17.29 5.25 -7.62
CA GLN A 129 17.23 4.19 -6.61
C GLN A 129 15.78 3.74 -6.37
N ARG A 130 15.68 2.51 -5.85
CA ARG A 130 14.45 1.95 -5.29
C ARG A 130 14.62 1.76 -3.79
N GLU A 131 13.58 2.10 -3.05
CA GLU A 131 13.44 1.67 -1.65
C GLU A 131 12.40 0.56 -1.54
N GLU A 132 12.55 -0.29 -0.51
CA GLU A 132 11.56 -1.31 -0.21
C GLU A 132 11.06 -1.14 1.22
N MET A 133 9.73 -1.12 1.37
CA MET A 133 9.09 -1.13 2.67
C MET A 133 8.93 -2.58 3.13
N LEU A 134 9.66 -2.97 4.16
CA LEU A 134 9.68 -4.33 4.72
C LEU A 134 8.52 -4.58 5.68
N ARG A 135 8.19 -3.56 6.48
CA ARG A 135 7.09 -3.62 7.43
C ARG A 135 6.53 -2.24 7.74
N TYR A 136 5.21 -2.14 7.69
CA TYR A 136 4.47 -0.98 8.22
C TYR A 136 4.20 -1.19 9.71
N VAL A 137 4.36 -0.13 10.50
CA VAL A 137 3.97 -0.13 11.92
C VAL A 137 2.89 0.93 12.10
N ASP A 138 3.31 2.20 12.12
CA ASP A 138 2.51 3.43 12.18
C ASP A 138 3.52 4.63 12.23
N PHE A 139 3.02 5.86 12.06
CA PHE A 139 3.71 7.16 12.25
C PHE A 139 5.26 7.13 12.21
N ASP A 140 5.87 7.38 11.05
CA ASP A 140 7.32 7.46 10.84
C ASP A 140 8.17 6.22 11.24
N ARG A 141 7.56 5.10 11.65
CA ARG A 141 8.26 3.88 12.12
C ARG A 141 8.32 2.73 11.12
N CYS A 142 8.26 3.02 9.83
CA CYS A 142 8.39 1.96 8.82
C CYS A 142 9.81 1.38 8.80
N PHE A 143 9.86 0.07 8.55
CA PHE A 143 11.09 -0.67 8.35
C PHE A 143 11.41 -0.62 6.86
N TRP A 144 12.55 -0.03 6.52
CA TRP A 144 13.01 0.15 5.14
C TRP A 144 14.28 -0.64 4.91
N THR A 145 14.50 -1.12 3.69
CA THR A 145 15.77 -1.78 3.35
C THR A 145 17.01 -0.92 3.64
N SER A 146 16.91 0.41 3.54
CA SER A 146 18.02 1.31 3.85
C SER A 146 18.22 1.62 5.35
N ASN A 147 17.32 1.19 6.23
CA ASN A 147 17.38 1.53 7.67
C ASN A 147 16.64 0.48 8.53
N THR A 148 17.20 -0.73 8.59
CA THR A 148 16.83 -1.81 9.51
C THR A 148 18.06 -2.55 9.98
#